data_AF-A0A0C9WPY5-F1
#
_entry.id   AF-A0A0C9WPY5-F1
#
_cell.length_a   1.000
_cell.length_b   1.000
_cell.length_c   1.000
_cell.angle_alpha   90.00
_cell.angle_beta   90.00
_cell.angle_gamma   90.00
#
_symmetry.space_group_name_H-M   'P 1'
#
loop_
_entity.id
_entity.type
_entity.pdbx_description
1 polymer ?
#
loop_
_entity_poly.entity_id
_entity_poly.type
_entity_poly.pdbx_seq_one_letter_code
_entity_poly.pdbx_strand_id
1 'polypeptide(L)'
;MELASLLQSLQNYPSLGSLGLTRLTAFLELCKIAKPAIEASIMDRRTAPETLSLNILTILAGVLQEYLSVIKDCWKPFRREVWASSGGATPSQTTIDLYNIHALDRGTSYQHFYPPVHVCQIFGCEHYWESDDITRLAEPVTHKATLFTLHNRALPVFTTSTYCRGKNYFLQSFFGR
;
A
#
# COMPACT_ATOMS: atom_id res chain seq x y z
N MET A 1 3.98 5.12 18.87
CA MET A 1 4.23 3.89 19.66
C MET A 1 4.50 4.19 21.13
N GLU A 2 3.71 3.62 22.04
CA GLU A 2 4.02 3.63 23.48
C GLU A 2 5.02 2.52 23.83
N LEU A 3 5.99 2.81 24.70
CA LEU A 3 7.09 1.90 25.05
C LEU A 3 6.61 0.55 25.61
N ALA A 4 5.49 0.55 26.35
CA ALA A 4 4.88 -0.65 26.92
C ALA A 4 4.36 -1.62 25.85
N SER A 5 3.77 -1.10 24.77
CA SER A 5 3.26 -1.90 23.63
C SER A 5 4.40 -2.54 22.84
N LEU A 6 5.52 -1.82 22.68
CA LEU A 6 6.75 -2.36 22.09
C LEU A 6 7.28 -3.53 22.92
N LEU A 7 7.44 -3.33 24.24
CA LEU A 7 7.97 -4.37 25.15
C LEU A 7 7.11 -5.63 25.15
N GLN A 8 5.77 -5.49 25.16
CA GLN A 8 4.85 -6.61 25.07
C GLN A 8 4.98 -7.35 23.72
N SER A 9 5.20 -6.62 22.63
CA SER A 9 5.43 -7.21 21.30
C SER A 9 6.74 -8.00 21.25
N LEU A 10 7.81 -7.49 21.87
CA LEU A 10 9.11 -8.18 21.96
C LEU A 10 9.03 -9.49 22.76
N GLN A 11 8.15 -9.56 23.77
CA GLN A 11 7.92 -10.80 24.54
C GLN A 11 7.20 -11.87 23.71
N ASN A 12 6.24 -11.45 22.88
CA ASN A 12 5.44 -12.37 22.05
C ASN A 12 6.17 -12.83 20.77
N TYR A 13 7.17 -12.07 20.33
CA TYR A 13 7.92 -12.34 19.10
C TYR A 13 9.44 -12.21 19.36
N PRO A 14 10.11 -13.30 19.77
CA PRO A 14 11.54 -13.27 20.10
C PRO A 14 12.43 -12.82 18.93
N SER A 15 11.99 -13.07 17.69
CA SER A 15 12.65 -12.62 16.46
C SER A 15 12.77 -11.09 16.35
N LEU A 16 11.90 -10.34 17.03
CA LEU A 16 11.96 -8.87 17.07
C LEU A 16 13.04 -8.37 18.03
N GLY A 17 13.36 -9.15 19.07
CA GLY A 17 14.41 -8.80 20.04
C GLY A 17 15.79 -8.69 19.39
N SER A 18 16.05 -9.48 18.35
CA SER A 18 17.32 -9.45 17.60
C SER A 18 17.46 -8.32 16.59
N LEU A 19 16.36 -7.70 16.12
CA LEU A 19 16.42 -6.65 15.10
C LEU A 19 17.02 -5.33 15.61
N GLY A 20 16.86 -5.06 16.90
CA GLY A 20 17.15 -3.77 17.49
C GLY A 20 16.16 -2.67 17.07
N LEU A 21 16.10 -1.60 17.87
CA LEU A 21 15.10 -0.53 17.69
C LEU A 21 15.21 0.17 16.33
N THR A 22 16.43 0.40 15.85
CA THR A 22 16.68 1.09 14.57
C THR A 22 16.08 0.35 13.36
N ARG A 23 16.15 -0.98 13.33
CA ARG A 23 15.53 -1.76 12.24
C ARG A 23 14.02 -1.80 12.36
N LEU A 24 13.49 -1.83 13.59
CA LEU A 24 12.04 -1.76 13.83
C LEU A 24 11.47 -0.40 13.39
N THR A 25 12.16 0.71 13.68
CA THR A 25 11.74 2.03 13.21
C THR A 25 11.81 2.11 11.68
N ALA A 26 12.87 1.59 11.07
CA ALA A 26 12.98 1.53 9.61
C ALA A 26 11.87 0.67 8.98
N PHE A 27 11.50 -0.46 9.61
CA PHE A 27 10.38 -1.29 9.18
C PHE A 27 9.05 -0.50 9.18
N LEU A 28 8.78 0.25 10.24
CA LEU A 28 7.57 1.07 10.34
C LEU A 28 7.52 2.16 9.26
N GLU A 29 8.65 2.82 9.01
CA GLU A 29 8.76 3.83 7.95
C GLU A 29 8.54 3.22 6.56
N LEU A 30 9.17 2.08 6.28
CA LEU A 30 8.98 1.37 5.01
C LEU A 30 7.54 0.87 4.84
N CYS A 31 6.88 0.44 5.91
CA CYS A 31 5.47 0.06 5.85
C CYS A 31 4.57 1.25 5.53
N LYS A 32 4.88 2.46 6.02
CA LYS A 32 4.17 3.69 5.63
C LYS A 32 4.35 4.01 4.16
N ILE A 33 5.56 3.81 3.63
CA ILE A 33 5.86 3.96 2.19
C ILE A 33 5.08 2.93 1.35
N ALA A 34 5.05 1.68 1.81
CA ALA A 34 4.39 0.58 1.12
C ALA A 34 2.85 0.59 1.30
N LYS A 35 2.31 1.37 2.24
CA LYS A 35 0.88 1.37 2.60
C LYS A 35 -0.05 1.51 1.39
N PRO A 36 0.17 2.45 0.43
CA PRO A 36 -0.68 2.52 -0.77
C PRO A 36 -0.67 1.22 -1.59
N ALA A 37 0.48 0.55 -1.69
CA ALA A 37 0.59 -0.74 -2.37
C ALA A 37 -0.09 -1.89 -1.61
N ILE A 38 -0.07 -1.84 -0.27
CA ILE A 38 -0.81 -2.78 0.58
C ILE A 38 -2.30 -2.57 0.39
N GLU A 39 -2.79 -1.33 0.46
CA GLU A 39 -4.19 -0.97 0.25
C GLU A 39 -4.71 -1.40 -1.13
N ALA A 40 -3.91 -1.21 -2.18
CA ALA A 40 -4.25 -1.63 -3.53
C ALA A 40 -4.33 -3.17 -3.69
N SER A 41 -3.74 -3.93 -2.76
CA SER A 41 -3.73 -5.40 -2.80
C SER A 41 -4.87 -6.05 -2.01
N ILE A 42 -5.74 -5.26 -1.37
CA ILE A 42 -6.82 -5.77 -0.51
C ILE A 42 -8.19 -5.24 -0.95
N MET A 43 -9.23 -6.00 -0.62
CA MET A 43 -10.60 -5.65 -0.96
C MET A 43 -11.23 -4.70 0.07
N ASP A 44 -11.06 -4.97 1.36
CA ASP A 44 -11.59 -4.13 2.44
C ASP A 44 -10.45 -3.30 3.05
N ARG A 45 -10.50 -1.99 2.83
CA ARG A 45 -9.45 -1.05 3.27
C ARG A 45 -9.70 -0.49 4.67
N ARG A 46 -10.81 -0.86 5.33
CA ARG A 46 -11.16 -0.38 6.69
C ARG A 46 -10.28 -1.00 7.76
N THR A 47 -9.71 -2.16 7.48
CA THR A 47 -8.89 -2.91 8.44
C THR A 47 -7.56 -3.33 7.83
N ALA A 48 -6.53 -3.34 8.67
CA ALA A 48 -5.22 -3.82 8.25
C ALA A 48 -5.28 -5.30 7.89
N PRO A 49 -4.67 -5.75 6.78
CA PRO A 49 -4.67 -7.17 6.45
C PRO A 49 -3.93 -7.99 7.49
N GLU A 50 -4.44 -9.20 7.76
CA GLU A 50 -3.80 -10.16 8.66
C GLU A 50 -2.41 -10.57 8.16
N THR A 51 -2.26 -10.69 6.83
CA THR A 51 -1.01 -11.06 6.16
C THR A 51 -0.73 -10.15 4.98
N LEU A 52 0.52 -9.74 4.83
CA LEU A 52 1.00 -9.00 3.65
C LEU A 52 1.13 -9.93 2.44
N SER A 53 0.94 -9.37 1.24
CA SER A 53 1.19 -10.09 -0.01
C SER A 53 2.68 -10.43 -0.17
N LEU A 54 2.98 -11.49 -0.93
CA LEU A 54 4.36 -11.93 -1.15
C LEU A 54 5.25 -10.83 -1.75
N ASN A 55 4.69 -10.01 -2.65
CA ASN A 55 5.41 -8.89 -3.27
C ASN A 55 5.87 -7.89 -2.21
N ILE A 56 4.97 -7.45 -1.33
CA ILE A 56 5.29 -6.49 -0.26
C ILE A 56 6.29 -7.10 0.73
N LEU A 57 6.08 -8.36 1.15
CA LEU A 57 7.02 -9.05 2.04
C LEU A 57 8.43 -9.09 1.45
N THR A 58 8.54 -9.38 0.15
CA THR A 58 9.83 -9.47 -0.54
C THR A 58 10.51 -8.11 -0.68
N ILE A 59 9.74 -7.04 -0.92
CA ILE A 59 10.27 -5.67 -0.96
C ILE A 59 10.83 -5.30 0.41
N LEU A 60 10.03 -5.45 1.47
CA LEU A 60 10.43 -5.09 2.83
C LEU A 60 11.65 -5.91 3.31
N ALA A 61 11.65 -7.21 3.02
CA ALA A 61 12.78 -8.10 3.33
C ALA A 61 14.05 -7.70 2.58
N GLY A 62 13.94 -7.33 1.30
CA GLY A 62 15.07 -6.86 0.51
C GLY A 62 15.66 -5.55 1.05
N VAL A 63 14.81 -4.57 1.36
CA VAL A 63 15.28 -3.27 1.87
C VAL A 63 15.93 -3.40 3.25
N LEU A 64 15.34 -4.19 4.15
CA LEU A 64 15.86 -4.39 5.51
C LEU A 64 16.98 -5.43 5.59
N GLN A 65 17.23 -6.17 4.51
CA GLN A 65 18.16 -7.30 4.47
C GLN A 65 17.83 -8.34 5.56
N GLU A 66 16.56 -8.74 5.60
CA GLU A 66 16.01 -9.66 6.61
C GLU A 66 15.25 -10.81 5.94
N TYR A 67 15.01 -11.89 6.70
CA TYR A 67 14.21 -13.01 6.21
C TYR A 67 12.71 -12.67 6.14
N LEU A 68 11.98 -13.30 5.21
CA LEU A 68 10.54 -13.12 5.09
C LEU A 68 9.78 -13.47 6.39
N SER A 69 10.26 -14.46 7.16
CA SER A 69 9.69 -14.84 8.45
C SER A 69 9.76 -13.70 9.46
N VAL A 70 10.89 -13.01 9.52
CA VAL A 70 11.10 -11.84 10.38
C VAL A 70 10.14 -10.73 10.01
N ILE A 71 10.02 -10.39 8.72
CA ILE A 71 9.10 -9.35 8.25
C ILE A 71 7.63 -9.70 8.58
N LYS A 72 7.25 -10.97 8.46
CA LYS A 72 5.92 -11.45 8.86
C LYS A 72 5.68 -11.26 10.36
N ASP A 73 6.67 -11.56 11.19
CA ASP A 73 6.58 -11.37 12.63
C ASP A 73 6.57 -9.89 13.03
N CYS A 74 7.27 -9.02 12.30
CA CYS A 74 7.18 -7.56 12.47
C CYS A 74 5.78 -7.05 12.14
N TRP A 75 5.16 -7.54 11.06
CA TRP A 75 3.84 -7.05 10.65
C TRP A 75 2.76 -7.28 11.72
N LYS A 76 2.74 -8.45 12.37
CA LYS A 76 1.68 -8.85 13.31
C LYS A 76 1.40 -7.81 14.42
N PRO A 77 2.37 -7.37 15.23
CA PRO A 77 2.12 -6.38 16.27
C PRO A 77 1.93 -4.97 15.72
N PHE A 78 2.61 -4.60 14.62
CA PHE A 78 2.67 -3.21 14.16
C PHE A 78 1.59 -2.84 13.13
N ARG A 79 0.87 -3.81 12.56
CA ARG A 79 -0.12 -3.57 11.48
C ARG A 79 -1.14 -2.50 11.82
N ARG A 80 -1.63 -2.48 13.06
CA ARG A 80 -2.65 -1.51 13.52
C ARG A 80 -2.10 -0.09 13.53
N GLU A 81 -0.86 0.08 13.96
CA GLU A 81 -0.19 1.39 13.99
C GLU A 81 0.08 1.90 12.57
N VAL A 82 0.55 1.03 11.68
CA VAL A 82 0.73 1.37 10.26
C VAL A 82 -0.61 1.78 9.64
N TRP A 83 -1.68 1.04 9.93
CA TRP A 83 -3.01 1.31 9.38
C TRP A 83 -3.64 2.60 9.89
N ALA A 84 -3.47 2.91 11.19
CA ALA A 84 -3.95 4.14 11.79
C ALA A 84 -3.14 5.38 11.38
N SER A 85 -1.91 5.21 10.89
CA SER A 85 -1.08 6.35 10.51
C SER A 85 -1.59 7.04 9.23
N SER A 86 -1.87 8.33 9.34
CA SER A 86 -2.27 9.20 8.23
C SER A 86 -1.07 10.00 7.76
N GLY A 87 -0.45 9.58 6.66
CA GLY A 87 0.74 10.24 6.11
C GLY A 87 2.02 9.98 6.92
N GLY A 88 3.09 9.62 6.21
CA GLY A 88 4.43 9.50 6.79
C GLY A 88 5.23 10.79 6.64
N ALA A 89 6.26 10.94 7.46
CA ALA A 89 7.33 11.87 7.14
C ALA A 89 7.88 11.54 5.74
N THR A 90 8.23 12.56 4.96
CA THR A 90 8.83 12.36 3.64
C THR A 90 10.10 11.54 3.80
N PRO A 91 10.20 10.35 3.17
CA PRO A 91 11.38 9.51 3.31
C PRO A 91 12.61 10.18 2.68
N SER A 92 13.79 9.82 3.19
CA SER A 92 15.06 10.27 2.61
C SER A 92 15.23 9.74 1.19
N GLN A 93 16.04 10.41 0.37
CA GLN A 93 16.36 9.93 -0.98
C GLN A 93 16.97 8.52 -0.96
N THR A 94 17.87 8.24 0.00
CA THR A 94 18.46 6.91 0.17
C THR A 94 17.42 5.84 0.43
N THR A 95 16.41 6.13 1.25
CA THR A 95 15.29 5.21 1.53
C THR A 95 14.45 4.97 0.27
N ILE A 96 14.19 6.02 -0.50
CA ILE A 96 13.44 5.93 -1.76
C ILE A 96 14.18 5.06 -2.77
N ASP A 97 15.49 5.28 -2.94
CA ASP A 97 16.31 4.55 -3.89
C ASP A 97 16.38 3.06 -3.51
N LEU A 98 16.62 2.75 -2.23
CA LEU A 98 16.61 1.37 -1.73
C LEU A 98 15.25 0.70 -1.91
N TYR A 99 14.15 1.39 -1.61
CA TYR A 99 12.81 0.85 -1.83
C TYR A 99 12.57 0.54 -3.31
N ASN A 100 12.90 1.47 -4.19
CA ASN A 100 12.68 1.33 -5.64
C ASN A 100 13.53 0.21 -6.26
N ILE A 101 14.75 -0.04 -5.77
CA ILE A 101 15.58 -1.19 -6.21
C ILE A 101 14.81 -2.50 -6.09
N HIS A 102 14.01 -2.68 -5.02
CA HIS A 102 13.25 -3.90 -4.81
C HIS A 102 11.81 -3.84 -5.35
N ALA A 103 11.23 -2.64 -5.44
CA ALA A 103 9.83 -2.45 -5.81
C ALA A 103 9.58 -2.50 -7.33
N LEU A 104 10.48 -1.93 -8.14
CA LEU A 104 10.24 -1.70 -9.57
C LEU A 104 10.00 -3.00 -10.35
N ASP A 105 10.81 -4.02 -10.09
CA ASP A 105 10.67 -5.35 -10.73
C ASP A 105 9.38 -6.08 -10.33
N ARG A 106 8.71 -5.61 -9.27
CA ARG A 106 7.46 -6.16 -8.75
C ARG A 106 6.24 -5.33 -9.16
N GLY A 107 6.41 -4.38 -10.08
CA GLY A 107 5.31 -3.59 -10.61
C GLY A 107 4.79 -2.52 -9.66
N THR A 108 5.61 -2.06 -8.71
CA THR A 108 5.27 -0.94 -7.82
C THR A 108 6.48 -0.03 -7.59
N SER A 109 6.28 1.13 -6.97
CA SER A 109 7.32 2.11 -6.72
C SER A 109 6.96 3.02 -5.54
N TYR A 110 7.94 3.77 -5.06
CA TYR A 110 7.65 5.00 -4.33
C TYR A 110 6.84 5.94 -5.23
N GLN A 111 5.81 6.59 -4.67
CA GLN A 111 4.88 7.46 -5.43
C GLN A 111 4.18 6.79 -6.62
N HIS A 112 3.84 5.49 -6.49
CA HIS A 112 2.93 4.82 -7.41
C HIS A 112 1.55 5.49 -7.34
N PHE A 113 1.02 5.91 -8.49
CA PHE A 113 -0.32 6.46 -8.62
C PHE A 113 -1.37 5.35 -8.69
N TYR A 114 -2.18 5.22 -7.64
CA TYR A 114 -3.33 4.32 -7.60
C TYR A 114 -4.61 5.06 -8.02
N PRO A 115 -5.66 4.33 -8.46
CA PRO A 115 -6.94 4.95 -8.79
C PRO A 115 -7.49 5.74 -7.60
N PRO A 116 -8.05 6.95 -7.83
CA PRO A 116 -8.63 7.73 -6.75
C PRO A 116 -9.94 7.15 -6.23
N VAL A 117 -10.58 6.27 -7.02
CA VAL A 117 -11.83 5.59 -6.69
C VAL A 117 -11.73 4.11 -7.09
N HIS A 118 -12.31 3.26 -6.25
CA HIS A 118 -12.26 1.80 -6.32
C HIS A 118 -13.66 1.19 -6.55
N VAL A 119 -14.67 2.05 -6.68
CA VAL A 119 -16.07 1.73 -6.95
C VAL A 119 -16.55 2.50 -8.18
N CYS A 120 -17.64 2.04 -8.80
CA CYS A 120 -18.27 2.80 -9.87
C CYS A 120 -19.06 3.97 -9.25
N GLN A 121 -18.92 5.17 -9.81
CA GLN A 121 -19.67 6.34 -9.34
C GLN A 121 -21.04 6.49 -10.00
N ILE A 122 -21.39 5.62 -10.95
CA ILE A 122 -22.68 5.65 -11.65
C ILE A 122 -23.73 4.92 -10.81
N PHE A 123 -24.74 5.64 -10.33
CA PHE A 123 -25.87 5.07 -9.60
C PHE A 123 -26.59 4.01 -10.45
N GLY A 124 -26.92 2.86 -9.84
CA GLY A 124 -27.53 1.73 -10.53
C GLY A 124 -26.56 0.76 -11.22
N CYS A 125 -25.25 1.04 -11.20
CA CYS A 125 -24.24 0.07 -11.59
C CYS A 125 -24.07 -1.01 -10.50
N GLU A 126 -23.83 -2.27 -10.88
CA GLU A 126 -23.52 -3.36 -9.92
C GLU A 126 -22.29 -3.06 -9.05
N HIS A 127 -21.31 -2.36 -9.64
CA HIS A 127 -20.08 -1.96 -8.96
C HIS A 127 -20.22 -0.62 -8.21
N TYR A 128 -21.42 -0.03 -8.17
CA TYR A 128 -21.67 1.17 -7.37
C TYR A 128 -21.64 0.85 -5.88
N TRP A 129 -21.07 1.78 -5.12
CA TRP A 129 -21.11 1.79 -3.67
C TRP A 129 -21.02 3.23 -3.18
N GLU A 130 -21.64 3.52 -2.04
CA GLU A 130 -21.66 4.88 -1.47
C GLU A 130 -20.32 5.25 -0.82
N SER A 131 -19.59 4.26 -0.29
CA SER A 131 -18.25 4.42 0.29
C SER A 131 -17.17 3.89 -0.66
N ASP A 132 -15.95 4.43 -0.58
CA ASP A 132 -14.78 3.94 -1.35
C ASP A 132 -13.91 2.96 -0.54
N ASP A 133 -14.37 2.54 0.64
CA ASP A 133 -13.57 1.72 1.54
C ASP A 133 -13.52 0.24 1.14
N ILE A 134 -14.41 -0.18 0.24
CA ILE A 134 -14.49 -1.54 -0.28
C ILE A 134 -14.27 -1.49 -1.80
N THR A 135 -13.16 -2.08 -2.24
CA THR A 135 -12.82 -2.18 -3.67
C THR A 135 -13.81 -3.09 -4.40
N ARG A 136 -14.50 -2.55 -5.41
CA ARG A 136 -15.40 -3.30 -6.31
C ARG A 136 -14.91 -3.39 -7.75
N LEU A 137 -14.04 -2.47 -8.17
CA LEU A 137 -13.40 -2.52 -9.48
C LEU A 137 -12.16 -3.42 -9.41
N ALA A 138 -12.25 -4.62 -9.99
CA ALA A 138 -11.24 -5.67 -9.82
C ALA A 138 -10.19 -5.75 -10.94
N GLU A 139 -10.33 -4.98 -12.01
CA GLU A 139 -9.44 -5.06 -13.18
C GLU A 139 -8.55 -3.82 -13.31
N PRO A 140 -7.45 -3.74 -12.53
CA PRO A 140 -6.48 -2.69 -12.67
C PRO A 140 -5.65 -2.86 -13.95
N VAL A 141 -5.36 -1.75 -14.63
CA VAL A 141 -4.38 -1.67 -15.70
C VAL A 141 -3.25 -0.78 -15.23
N THR A 142 -2.02 -1.27 -15.33
CA THR A 142 -0.84 -0.57 -14.82
C THR A 142 0.11 -0.21 -15.96
N HIS A 143 0.55 1.04 -15.99
CA HIS A 143 1.50 1.58 -16.97
C HIS A 143 2.77 2.09 -16.28
N LYS A 144 3.91 1.96 -16.96
CA LYS A 144 5.17 2.59 -16.53
C LYS A 144 5.15 4.07 -16.88
N ALA A 145 5.61 4.91 -15.96
CA ALA A 145 5.72 6.33 -16.15
C ALA A 145 6.99 6.89 -15.45
N THR A 146 7.25 8.18 -15.64
CA THR A 146 8.32 8.88 -14.94
C THR A 146 7.74 10.15 -14.33
N LEU A 147 7.91 10.29 -13.02
CA LEU A 147 7.46 11.45 -12.26
C LEU A 147 8.63 12.40 -12.06
N PHE A 148 8.50 13.62 -12.55
CA PHE A 148 9.49 14.67 -12.35
C PHE A 148 9.11 15.50 -11.13
N THR A 149 9.97 15.46 -10.11
CA THR A 149 9.79 16.21 -8.86
C THR A 149 10.94 17.19 -8.65
N LEU A 150 10.67 18.28 -7.93
CA LEU A 150 11.70 19.26 -7.58
C LEU A 150 12.78 18.67 -6.66
N HIS A 151 12.39 17.80 -5.71
CA HIS A 151 13.30 17.29 -4.68
C HIS A 151 13.96 15.97 -5.06
N ASN A 152 13.22 15.04 -5.67
CA ASN A 152 13.67 13.68 -5.93
C ASN A 152 14.04 13.45 -7.42
N ARG A 153 14.10 14.53 -8.21
CA ARG A 153 14.40 14.50 -9.66
C ARG A 153 13.39 13.59 -10.40
N ALA A 154 13.85 12.92 -11.45
CA ALA A 154 13.07 11.96 -12.22
C ALA A 154 12.99 10.63 -11.46
N LEU A 155 11.77 10.24 -11.09
CA LEU A 155 11.47 8.97 -10.42
C LEU A 155 10.75 8.02 -11.38
N PRO A 156 11.22 6.78 -11.55
CA PRO A 156 10.42 5.75 -12.22
C PRO A 156 9.21 5.42 -11.33
N VAL A 157 8.01 5.51 -11.92
CA VAL A 157 6.76 5.26 -11.21
C VAL A 157 5.82 4.39 -12.04
N PHE A 158 4.78 3.90 -11.39
CA PHE A 158 3.66 3.25 -12.06
C PHE A 158 2.39 4.09 -11.91
N THR A 159 1.55 4.04 -12.93
CA THR A 159 0.17 4.55 -12.87
C THR A 159 -0.77 3.38 -13.03
N THR A 160 -1.65 3.17 -12.05
CA THR A 160 -2.70 2.15 -12.10
C THR A 160 -4.04 2.84 -12.27
N SER A 161 -4.79 2.42 -13.27
CA SER A 161 -6.18 2.80 -13.52
C SER A 161 -7.08 1.59 -13.33
N THR A 162 -8.31 1.82 -12.85
CA THR A 162 -9.37 0.82 -12.82
C THR A 162 -10.54 1.33 -13.66
N TYR A 163 -11.24 0.41 -14.32
CA TYR A 163 -12.37 0.76 -15.18
C TYR A 163 -13.59 -0.05 -14.79
N CYS A 164 -14.76 0.59 -14.81
CA CYS A 164 -16.01 -0.12 -14.70
C CYS A 164 -16.42 -0.65 -16.07
N ARG A 165 -16.47 -1.97 -16.24
CA ARG A 165 -17.04 -2.64 -17.43
C ARG A 165 -18.54 -2.88 -17.31
N GLY A 166 -19.22 -2.15 -16.42
CA GLY A 166 -20.65 -2.27 -16.20
C GLY A 166 -21.40 -2.23 -17.54
N LYS A 167 -22.47 -3.03 -17.65
CA LYS A 167 -23.34 -2.98 -18.83
C LYS A 167 -23.79 -1.54 -19.02
N ASN A 168 -23.58 -1.00 -20.23
CA ASN A 168 -24.09 0.30 -20.63
C ASN A 168 -25.58 0.39 -20.28
N TYR A 169 -25.95 1.09 -19.21
CA TYR A 169 -27.21 1.80 -19.23
C TYR A 169 -26.99 3.00 -20.15
N PHE A 170 -27.08 2.73 -21.45
CA PHE A 170 -27.31 3.75 -22.44
C PHE A 170 -28.46 4.62 -21.91
N LEU A 171 -28.18 5.91 -21.72
CA LEU A 171 -29.09 7.03 -21.92
C LEU A 171 -30.49 6.60 -22.38
N GLN A 172 -31.41 6.33 -21.44
CA GLN A 172 -32.84 6.17 -21.76
C GLN A 172 -33.75 6.99 -20.85
N SER A 173 -33.22 7.98 -20.13
CA SER A 173 -34.05 8.80 -19.25
C SER A 173 -33.56 10.23 -19.10
N PHE A 174 -33.26 10.96 -20.20
CA PHE A 174 -33.19 12.43 -20.17
C PHE A 174 -33.48 13.14 -21.52
N PHE A 175 -34.20 12.50 -22.44
CA PHE A 175 -34.91 13.21 -23.52
C PHE A 175 -36.26 12.53 -23.73
N GLY A 176 -37.29 13.02 -23.03
CA GLY A 176 -38.61 12.42 -23.08
C GLY A 176 -39.64 13.01 -22.12
N ARG A 177 -39.80 14.34 -22.14
CA ARG A 177 -41.05 15.13 -22.05
C ARG A 177 -40.75 16.53 -21.54
#